data_AF-A0A2D6IKK0-F1
#
_entry.id   AF-A0A2D6IKK0-F1
#
_cell.length_a   1.000
_cell.length_b   1.000
_cell.length_c   1.000
_cell.angle_alpha   90.00
_cell.angle_beta   90.00
_cell.angle_gamma   90.00
#
_symmetry.space_group_name_H-M   'P 1'
#
loop_
_entity.id
_entity.type
_entity.pdbx_description
1 polymer ?
#
loop_
_entity_poly.entity_id
_entity_poly.type
_entity_poly.pdbx_seq_one_letter_code
_entity_poly.pdbx_strand_id
1 'polypeptide(L)'
;MIIYLYGPDSYRRNAKLREVVAQYRKKYSQADFLDVDLEEQLDDWVAVRDFLEQPSLFVRSKLLVVRGSGSISEKNGFSKGQIKEWVKLLQSHLESPKTFLVISDPSSPKKDFRFLLKNPVRAQEFERLEGRKLEAFVMQRAEDLGVSFEHDAKRFFLEYVLSVSDTSWIVVQELEKISLSRFSQPVSLLDLKKIIVWQRYDESFQMALGLLRERGGDGRLQFLENLSFRGDDARYTFNLLGSLVRGGDAVEFAEIDEKVKGGELDDEVALTGFALGT
;
A
#
# COMPACT_ATOMS: atom_id res chain seq x y z
N MET A 1 4.83 0.69 -29.02
CA MET A 1 4.91 -0.40 -28.00
C MET A 1 4.49 0.16 -26.65
N ILE A 2 3.62 -0.56 -25.94
CA ILE A 2 3.13 -0.16 -24.61
C ILE A 2 3.59 -1.20 -23.57
N ILE A 3 4.12 -0.73 -22.44
CA ILE A 3 4.34 -1.50 -21.23
C ILE A 3 3.36 -0.99 -20.18
N TYR A 4 2.65 -1.90 -19.53
CA TYR A 4 1.70 -1.57 -18.48
C TYR A 4 2.10 -2.22 -17.17
N LEU A 5 2.44 -1.40 -16.18
CA LEU A 5 2.82 -1.83 -14.84
C LEU A 5 1.66 -1.51 -13.90
N TYR A 6 1.15 -2.49 -13.17
CA TYR A 6 0.00 -2.25 -12.29
C TYR A 6 0.04 -3.05 -11.01
N GLY A 7 -0.71 -2.62 -10.00
CA GLY A 7 -0.86 -3.34 -8.73
C GLY A 7 -0.42 -2.50 -7.53
N PRO A 8 -0.77 -2.92 -6.30
CA PRO A 8 -0.65 -2.10 -5.10
C PRO A 8 0.78 -1.86 -4.61
N ASP A 9 1.76 -2.69 -5.01
CA ASP A 9 3.14 -2.55 -4.54
C ASP A 9 3.88 -1.42 -5.26
N SER A 10 3.83 -0.23 -4.65
CA SER A 10 4.38 1.00 -5.21
C SER A 10 5.89 0.90 -5.42
N TYR A 11 6.62 0.32 -4.47
CA TYR A 11 8.07 0.26 -4.49
C TYR A 11 8.59 -0.58 -5.67
N ARG A 12 8.12 -1.83 -5.81
CA ARG A 12 8.59 -2.72 -6.88
C ARG A 12 8.12 -2.24 -8.25
N ARG A 13 6.91 -1.69 -8.35
CA ARG A 13 6.39 -1.08 -9.58
C ARG A 13 7.25 0.11 -10.03
N ASN A 14 7.58 1.02 -9.11
CA ASN A 14 8.45 2.17 -9.39
C ASN A 14 9.89 1.77 -9.69
N ALA A 15 10.42 0.74 -9.02
CA ALA A 15 11.73 0.18 -9.35
C ALA A 15 11.76 -0.36 -10.79
N LYS A 16 10.73 -1.12 -11.20
CA LYS A 16 10.63 -1.61 -12.58
C LYS A 16 10.47 -0.49 -13.59
N LEU A 17 9.65 0.52 -13.28
CA LEU A 17 9.49 1.71 -14.13
C LEU A 17 10.85 2.38 -14.39
N ARG A 18 11.64 2.62 -13.35
CA ARG A 18 12.99 3.20 -13.47
C ARG A 18 13.91 2.33 -14.31
N GLU A 19 13.89 1.01 -14.10
CA GLU A 19 14.67 0.05 -14.90
C GLU A 19 14.33 0.15 -16.39
N VAL A 20 13.03 0.12 -16.73
CA VAL A 20 12.53 0.19 -18.11
C VAL A 20 12.92 1.52 -18.76
N VAL A 21 12.72 2.65 -18.06
CA VAL A 21 13.10 3.98 -18.54
C VAL A 21 14.61 4.08 -18.76
N ALA A 22 15.42 3.56 -17.83
CA ALA A 22 16.88 3.59 -17.94
C ALA A 22 17.38 2.76 -19.14
N GLN A 23 16.84 1.55 -19.34
CA GLN A 23 17.18 0.72 -20.50
C GLN A 23 16.83 1.41 -21.81
N TYR A 24 15.67 2.07 -21.88
CA TYR A 24 15.27 2.81 -23.06
C TYR A 24 16.19 3.99 -23.34
N ARG A 25 16.46 4.84 -22.33
CA ARG A 25 17.35 6.01 -22.47
C ARG A 25 18.77 5.61 -22.86
N LYS A 26 19.26 4.45 -22.38
CA LYS A 26 20.57 3.91 -22.78
C LYS A 26 20.60 3.54 -24.27
N LYS A 27 19.50 3.01 -24.81
CA LYS A 27 19.39 2.62 -26.23
C LYS A 27 19.08 3.81 -27.14
N TYR A 28 18.32 4.78 -26.66
CA TYR A 28 17.85 5.96 -27.40
C TYR A 28 18.15 7.23 -26.62
N SER A 29 19.42 7.65 -26.59
CA SER A 29 19.87 8.81 -25.82
C SER A 29 19.32 10.16 -26.31
N GLN A 30 18.88 10.23 -27.56
CA GLN A 30 18.29 11.41 -28.22
C GLN A 30 16.78 11.28 -28.41
N ALA A 31 16.09 10.48 -27.57
CA ALA A 31 14.65 10.35 -27.64
C ALA A 31 13.94 11.54 -26.97
N ASP A 32 12.83 11.99 -27.55
CA ASP A 32 11.93 12.90 -26.86
C ASP A 32 11.33 12.17 -25.65
N PHE A 33 11.26 12.87 -24.52
CA PHE A 33 10.82 12.32 -23.25
C PHE A 33 9.74 13.19 -22.61
N LEU A 34 8.62 12.58 -22.25
CA LEU A 34 7.60 13.18 -21.42
C LEU A 34 7.26 12.23 -20.26
N ASP A 35 7.19 12.78 -19.05
CA ASP A 35 6.78 12.07 -17.84
C ASP A 35 5.68 12.88 -17.17
N VAL A 36 4.51 12.28 -16.99
CA VAL A 36 3.35 12.92 -16.36
C VAL A 36 2.79 12.04 -15.25
N ASP A 37 2.22 12.69 -14.26
CA ASP A 37 1.46 12.05 -13.20
C ASP A 37 0.02 12.56 -13.21
N LEU A 38 -0.89 11.75 -13.74
CA LEU A 38 -2.31 12.08 -13.83
C LEU A 38 -3.07 11.78 -12.53
N GLU A 39 -2.43 11.25 -11.49
CA GLU A 39 -2.99 11.26 -10.14
C GLU A 39 -2.79 12.63 -9.47
N GLU A 40 -1.66 13.29 -9.73
CA GLU A 40 -1.35 14.61 -9.17
C GLU A 40 -1.89 15.77 -10.01
N GLN A 41 -1.75 15.70 -11.34
CA GLN A 41 -2.16 16.76 -12.26
C GLN A 41 -2.98 16.21 -13.43
N LEU A 42 -4.30 16.27 -13.29
CA LEU A 42 -5.22 15.69 -14.29
C LEU A 42 -5.15 16.39 -15.65
N ASP A 43 -4.90 17.70 -15.68
CA ASP A 43 -4.86 18.51 -16.91
C ASP A 43 -3.69 18.16 -17.83
N ASP A 44 -2.65 17.49 -17.32
CA ASP A 44 -1.49 17.07 -18.11
C ASP A 44 -1.83 16.02 -19.16
N TRP A 45 -3.03 15.42 -19.13
CA TRP A 45 -3.51 14.54 -20.20
C TRP A 45 -3.52 15.24 -21.57
N VAL A 46 -3.72 16.57 -21.60
CA VAL A 46 -3.63 17.39 -22.82
C VAL A 46 -2.20 17.41 -23.34
N ALA A 47 -1.22 17.61 -22.45
CA ALA A 47 0.19 17.57 -22.82
C ALA A 47 0.59 16.19 -23.36
N VAL A 48 0.03 15.11 -22.80
CA VAL A 48 0.23 13.76 -23.34
C VAL A 48 -0.34 13.60 -24.74
N ARG A 49 -1.58 14.06 -24.98
CA ARG A 49 -2.19 14.02 -26.31
C ARG A 49 -1.33 14.76 -27.32
N ASP A 50 -0.98 16.01 -27.02
CA ASP A 50 -0.19 16.84 -27.91
C ASP A 50 1.19 16.20 -28.17
N PHE A 51 1.83 15.64 -27.14
CA PHE A 51 3.10 14.92 -27.28
C PHE A 51 2.99 13.67 -28.16
N LEU A 52 1.90 12.92 -28.09
CA LEU A 52 1.71 11.71 -28.90
C LEU A 52 1.35 12.02 -30.36
N GLU A 53 0.55 13.05 -30.59
CA GLU A 53 0.08 13.45 -31.92
C GLU A 53 1.13 14.23 -32.72
N GLN A 54 2.03 14.96 -32.05
CA GLN A 54 3.10 15.68 -32.72
C GLN A 54 4.02 14.71 -33.48
N PRO A 55 4.25 14.89 -34.79
CA PRO A 55 5.23 14.08 -35.52
C PRO A 55 6.65 14.43 -35.05
N SER A 56 7.46 13.43 -34.69
CA SER A 56 8.89 13.66 -34.45
C SER A 56 9.62 13.91 -35.76
N LEU A 57 9.93 15.16 -36.05
CA LEU A 57 10.76 15.54 -37.20
C LEU A 57 12.26 15.28 -36.94
N PHE A 58 12.69 15.34 -35.67
CA PHE A 58 14.12 15.30 -35.31
C PHE A 58 14.55 14.11 -34.46
N VAL A 59 13.62 13.45 -33.75
CA VAL A 59 13.98 12.30 -32.91
C VAL A 59 13.60 10.97 -33.55
N ARG A 60 14.45 9.98 -33.31
CA ARG A 60 14.29 8.62 -33.84
C ARG A 60 13.20 7.83 -33.10
N SER A 61 12.85 8.27 -31.88
CA SER A 61 11.94 7.56 -30.99
C SER A 61 11.40 8.50 -29.89
N LYS A 62 10.17 8.26 -29.42
CA LYS A 62 9.54 8.94 -28.28
C LYS A 62 9.41 8.00 -27.09
N LEU A 63 9.66 8.50 -25.87
CA LEU A 63 9.33 7.83 -24.61
C LEU A 63 8.34 8.68 -23.84
N LEU A 64 7.21 8.06 -23.49
CA LEU A 64 6.19 8.64 -22.65
C LEU A 64 6.01 7.76 -21.42
N VAL A 65 6.03 8.39 -20.24
CA VAL A 65 5.68 7.78 -18.96
C VAL A 65 4.39 8.43 -18.48
N VAL A 66 3.40 7.62 -18.16
CA VAL A 66 2.12 8.08 -17.57
C VAL A 66 1.88 7.33 -16.28
N ARG A 67 1.87 8.04 -15.16
CA ARG A 67 1.36 7.52 -13.89
C ARG A 67 -0.11 7.88 -13.76
N GLY A 68 -0.91 6.96 -13.20
CA GLY A 68 -2.31 7.25 -12.94
C GLY A 68 -3.19 7.38 -14.18
N SER A 69 -2.93 6.63 -15.25
CA SER A 69 -3.77 6.68 -16.47
C SER A 69 -5.24 6.36 -16.17
N GLY A 70 -5.49 5.53 -15.15
CA GLY A 70 -6.85 5.23 -14.67
C GLY A 70 -7.58 6.42 -14.03
N SER A 71 -6.89 7.52 -13.73
CA SER A 71 -7.47 8.75 -13.17
C SER A 71 -8.30 9.52 -14.19
N ILE A 72 -8.09 9.30 -15.49
CA ILE A 72 -8.97 9.79 -16.56
C ILE A 72 -10.30 9.01 -16.51
N SER A 73 -11.25 9.52 -15.72
CA SER A 73 -12.52 8.85 -15.46
C SER A 73 -13.61 9.81 -15.01
N GLU A 74 -14.88 9.39 -15.11
CA GLU A 74 -16.05 10.20 -14.75
C GLU A 74 -15.99 10.68 -13.28
N LYS A 75 -15.39 9.89 -12.38
CA LYS A 75 -15.21 10.26 -10.97
C LYS A 75 -14.33 11.49 -10.77
N ASN A 76 -13.40 11.73 -11.70
CA ASN A 76 -12.45 12.84 -11.64
C ASN A 76 -12.84 13.96 -12.61
N GLY A 77 -14.12 14.07 -12.97
CA GLY A 77 -14.67 15.17 -13.77
C GLY A 77 -14.55 15.01 -15.29
N PHE A 78 -14.02 13.88 -15.79
CA PHE A 78 -13.90 13.67 -17.24
C PHE A 78 -15.22 13.23 -17.87
N SER A 79 -15.57 13.84 -18.99
CA SER A 79 -16.71 13.40 -19.79
C SER A 79 -16.45 12.04 -20.44
N LYS A 80 -17.52 11.30 -20.76
CA LYS A 80 -17.42 10.05 -21.55
C LYS A 80 -16.75 10.26 -22.91
N GLY A 81 -16.83 11.45 -23.48
CA GLY A 81 -16.13 11.83 -24.71
C GLY A 81 -14.61 11.82 -24.52
N GLN A 82 -14.13 12.53 -23.50
CA GLN A 82 -12.69 12.63 -23.18
C GLN A 82 -12.10 11.27 -22.79
N ILE A 83 -12.83 10.45 -22.03
CA ILE A 83 -12.37 9.10 -21.68
C ILE A 83 -12.21 8.24 -22.94
N LYS A 84 -13.16 8.31 -23.88
CA LYS A 84 -13.07 7.61 -25.16
C LYS A 84 -11.94 8.14 -26.04
N GLU A 85 -11.73 9.44 -26.05
CA GLU A 85 -10.61 10.08 -26.76
C GLU A 85 -9.28 9.55 -26.23
N TRP A 86 -9.10 9.58 -24.91
CA TRP A 86 -7.91 9.07 -24.25
C TRP A 86 -7.66 7.58 -24.54
N VAL A 87 -8.69 6.74 -24.43
CA VAL A 87 -8.57 5.31 -24.77
C VAL A 87 -8.20 5.10 -26.23
N LYS A 88 -8.81 5.84 -27.16
CA LYS A 88 -8.48 5.76 -28.59
C LYS A 88 -7.06 6.22 -28.88
N LEU A 89 -6.61 7.29 -28.23
CA LEU A 89 -5.24 7.78 -28.33
C LEU A 89 -4.25 6.69 -27.89
N LEU A 90 -4.46 6.07 -26.72
CA LEU A 90 -3.59 4.97 -26.28
C LEU A 90 -3.61 3.78 -27.25
N GLN A 91 -4.80 3.42 -27.78
CA GLN A 91 -4.96 2.32 -28.73
C GLN A 91 -4.26 2.57 -30.06
N SER A 92 -4.22 3.81 -30.57
CA SER A 92 -3.54 4.14 -31.83
C SER A 92 -2.03 3.91 -31.76
N HIS A 93 -1.45 3.84 -30.57
CA HIS A 93 -0.01 3.62 -30.35
C HIS A 93 0.37 2.19 -29.94
N LEU A 94 -0.58 1.24 -29.93
CA LEU A 94 -0.31 -0.17 -29.58
C LEU A 94 0.85 -0.76 -30.38
N GLU A 95 0.86 -0.52 -31.69
CA GLU A 95 1.85 -1.04 -32.63
C GLU A 95 2.79 0.02 -33.20
N SER A 96 2.80 1.24 -32.64
CA SER A 96 3.72 2.29 -33.10
C SER A 96 5.18 1.85 -32.88
N PRO A 97 6.01 1.76 -33.95
CA PRO A 97 7.38 1.28 -33.85
C PRO A 97 8.34 2.32 -33.26
N LYS A 98 7.94 3.60 -33.26
CA LYS A 98 8.76 4.74 -32.81
C LYS A 98 8.24 5.39 -31.52
N THR A 99 7.12 4.93 -30.99
CA THR A 99 6.56 5.41 -29.72
C THR A 99 6.67 4.31 -28.69
N PHE A 100 7.31 4.62 -27.57
CA PHE A 100 7.40 3.74 -26.43
C PHE A 100 6.66 4.38 -25.26
N LEU A 101 5.63 3.69 -24.78
CA LEU A 101 4.76 4.16 -23.72
C LEU A 101 4.88 3.23 -22.52
N VAL A 102 5.10 3.80 -21.35
CA VAL A 102 5.04 3.09 -20.07
C VAL A 102 3.93 3.69 -19.23
N ILE A 103 2.92 2.90 -18.94
CA ILE A 103 1.82 3.28 -18.04
C ILE A 103 2.03 2.58 -16.71
N SER A 104 1.90 3.30 -15.59
CA SER A 104 2.02 2.78 -14.24
C SER A 104 0.81 3.16 -13.39
N ASP A 105 -0.01 2.19 -13.01
CA ASP A 105 -1.22 2.41 -12.18
C ASP A 105 -1.15 1.65 -10.84
N PRO A 106 -1.77 2.16 -9.76
CA PRO A 106 -1.81 1.48 -8.45
C PRO A 106 -2.76 0.28 -8.42
N SER A 107 -3.61 0.12 -9.44
CA SER A 107 -4.64 -0.91 -9.48
C SER A 107 -4.85 -1.46 -10.89
N SER A 108 -5.54 -2.59 -10.97
CA SER A 108 -5.95 -3.22 -12.23
C SER A 108 -6.81 -2.25 -13.08
N PRO A 109 -6.70 -2.30 -14.42
CA PRO A 109 -7.31 -1.29 -15.27
C PRO A 109 -8.83 -1.37 -15.23
N LYS A 110 -9.47 -0.19 -15.23
CA LYS A 110 -10.93 -0.06 -15.35
C LYS A 110 -11.42 -0.66 -16.68
N LYS A 111 -12.74 -0.87 -16.80
CA LYS A 111 -13.39 -1.53 -17.94
C LYS A 111 -12.90 -1.01 -19.30
N ASP A 112 -12.81 0.30 -19.45
CA ASP A 112 -12.42 0.96 -20.71
C ASP A 112 -10.92 0.76 -21.06
N PHE A 113 -10.09 0.45 -20.07
CA PHE A 113 -8.65 0.25 -20.19
C PHE A 113 -8.23 -1.22 -20.21
N ARG A 114 -9.17 -2.18 -20.23
CA ARG A 114 -8.86 -3.61 -20.25
C ARG A 114 -8.00 -4.07 -21.43
N PHE A 115 -7.91 -3.27 -22.49
CA PHE A 115 -7.00 -3.54 -23.60
C PHE A 115 -5.53 -3.51 -23.18
N LEU A 116 -5.18 -2.82 -22.08
CA LEU A 116 -3.82 -2.79 -21.51
C LEU A 116 -3.35 -4.15 -20.98
N LEU A 117 -4.28 -5.10 -20.76
CA LEU A 117 -3.95 -6.47 -20.34
C LEU A 117 -3.83 -7.44 -21.53
N LYS A 118 -4.03 -6.97 -22.76
CA LYS A 118 -4.04 -7.80 -23.96
C LYS A 118 -2.82 -7.52 -24.83
N ASN A 119 -2.37 -8.52 -25.58
CA ASN A 119 -1.37 -8.32 -26.62
C ASN A 119 -1.83 -7.23 -27.62
N PRO A 120 -0.93 -6.36 -28.10
CA PRO A 120 0.54 -6.39 -27.97
C PRO A 120 1.11 -5.70 -26.70
N VAL A 121 0.28 -5.29 -25.74
CA VAL A 121 0.75 -4.63 -24.50
C VAL A 121 1.49 -5.62 -23.62
N ARG A 122 2.67 -5.23 -23.12
CA ARG A 122 3.39 -6.00 -22.10
C ARG A 122 2.92 -5.59 -20.72
N ALA A 123 1.94 -6.30 -20.20
CA ALA A 123 1.42 -6.08 -18.85
C ALA A 123 2.25 -6.83 -17.79
N GLN A 124 2.53 -6.19 -16.66
CA GLN A 124 3.16 -6.80 -15.49
C GLN A 124 2.45 -6.35 -14.21
N GLU A 125 2.03 -7.32 -13.42
CA GLU A 125 1.38 -7.10 -12.13
C GLU A 125 2.37 -7.09 -10.96
N PHE A 126 2.09 -6.22 -10.00
CA PHE A 126 2.82 -6.02 -8.76
C PHE A 126 1.85 -6.15 -7.58
N GLU A 127 1.32 -7.36 -7.41
CA GLU A 127 0.50 -7.75 -6.25
C GLU A 127 1.29 -7.62 -4.96
N ARG A 128 0.60 -7.46 -3.81
CA ARG A 128 1.25 -7.45 -2.49
C ARG A 128 2.07 -8.73 -2.28
N LEU A 129 3.24 -8.59 -1.66
CA LEU A 129 4.07 -9.73 -1.29
C LEU A 129 3.52 -10.42 -0.05
N GLU A 130 3.31 -11.73 -0.15
CA GLU A 130 2.83 -12.56 0.96
C GLU A 130 3.55 -13.91 0.98
N GLY A 131 3.55 -14.55 2.16
CA GLY A 131 4.11 -15.88 2.40
C GLY A 131 5.53 -16.03 1.85
N ARG A 132 5.77 -17.11 1.08
CA ARG A 132 7.09 -17.43 0.53
C ARG A 132 7.65 -16.36 -0.42
N LYS A 133 6.78 -15.65 -1.17
CA LYS A 133 7.24 -14.59 -2.08
C LYS A 133 7.84 -13.43 -1.29
N LEU A 134 7.20 -13.06 -0.17
CA LEU A 134 7.71 -12.05 0.73
C LEU A 134 9.02 -12.49 1.37
N GLU A 135 9.07 -13.69 1.93
CA GLU A 135 10.28 -14.19 2.57
C GLU A 135 11.46 -14.18 1.60
N ALA A 136 11.28 -14.69 0.37
CA ALA A 136 12.31 -14.67 -0.65
C ALA A 136 12.77 -13.23 -1.00
N PHE A 137 11.84 -12.29 -1.14
CA PHE A 137 12.16 -10.89 -1.39
C PHE A 137 12.99 -10.26 -0.25
N VAL A 138 12.58 -10.49 0.99
CA VAL A 138 13.29 -9.99 2.18
C VAL A 138 14.70 -10.57 2.24
N MET A 139 14.84 -11.88 2.06
CA MET A 139 16.14 -12.54 2.13
C MET A 139 17.07 -12.10 1.00
N GLN A 140 16.56 -11.98 -0.23
CA GLN A 140 17.35 -11.44 -1.34
C GLN A 140 17.80 -10.01 -1.05
N ARG A 141 16.90 -9.15 -0.56
CA ARG A 141 17.24 -7.76 -0.28
C ARG A 141 18.24 -7.63 0.88
N ALA A 142 18.14 -8.50 1.88
CA ALA A 142 19.08 -8.55 2.99
C ALA A 142 20.46 -8.99 2.50
N GLU A 143 20.53 -10.02 1.64
CA GLU A 143 21.78 -10.48 1.02
C GLU A 143 22.44 -9.39 0.17
N ASP A 144 21.67 -8.68 -0.66
CA ASP A 144 22.16 -7.55 -1.48
C ASP A 144 22.79 -6.43 -0.63
N LEU A 145 22.39 -6.32 0.63
CA LEU A 145 22.86 -5.33 1.61
C LEU A 145 23.89 -5.91 2.59
N GLY A 146 24.28 -7.17 2.44
CA GLY A 146 25.21 -7.85 3.35
C GLY A 146 24.66 -8.06 4.76
N VAL A 147 23.33 -8.09 4.91
CA VAL A 147 22.63 -8.30 6.19
C VAL A 147 22.24 -9.78 6.31
N SER A 148 22.54 -10.36 7.46
CA SER A 148 22.14 -11.71 7.83
C SER A 148 21.42 -11.67 9.18
N PHE A 149 20.49 -12.59 9.43
CA PHE A 149 19.67 -12.61 10.64
C PHE A 149 19.85 -13.91 11.41
N GLU A 150 19.81 -13.83 12.73
CA GLU A 150 19.52 -15.00 13.56
C GLU A 150 18.08 -15.47 13.33
N HIS A 151 17.79 -16.74 13.65
CA HIS A 151 16.47 -17.34 13.43
C HIS A 151 15.33 -16.50 14.03
N ASP A 152 15.47 -16.09 15.29
CA ASP A 152 14.42 -15.34 15.99
C ASP A 152 14.31 -13.89 15.50
N ALA A 153 15.42 -13.27 15.08
CA ALA A 153 15.43 -11.95 14.47
C ALA A 153 14.73 -11.96 13.11
N LYS A 154 15.00 -12.98 12.29
CA LYS A 154 14.33 -13.19 11.00
C LYS A 154 12.83 -13.32 11.17
N ARG A 155 12.38 -14.17 12.10
CA ARG A 155 10.95 -14.36 12.38
C ARG A 155 10.30 -13.04 12.81
N PHE A 156 10.90 -12.31 13.75
CA PHE A 156 10.41 -11.01 14.19
C PHE A 156 10.31 -10.00 13.04
N PHE A 157 11.34 -9.92 12.19
CA PHE A 157 11.34 -9.01 11.04
C PHE A 157 10.21 -9.33 10.07
N LEU A 158 10.03 -10.62 9.73
CA LEU A 158 8.97 -11.06 8.82
C LEU A 158 7.56 -10.75 9.37
N GLU A 159 7.34 -10.96 10.66
CA GLU A 159 6.07 -10.59 11.31
C GLU A 159 5.83 -9.08 11.26
N TYR A 160 6.85 -8.28 11.57
CA TYR A 160 6.77 -6.83 11.53
C TYR A 160 6.39 -6.32 10.13
N VAL A 161 7.08 -6.78 9.08
CA VAL A 161 6.82 -6.31 7.70
C VAL A 161 5.48 -6.80 7.13
N LEU A 162 4.90 -7.86 7.70
CA LEU A 162 3.54 -8.30 7.37
C LEU A 162 2.47 -7.41 8.00
N SER A 163 2.73 -6.83 9.17
CA SER A 163 1.78 -5.93 9.85
C SER A 163 1.64 -4.55 9.19
N VAL A 164 2.53 -4.19 8.26
CA VAL A 164 2.50 -2.89 7.58
C VAL A 164 1.86 -3.00 6.19
N SER A 165 1.21 -1.92 5.75
CA SER A 165 0.49 -1.86 4.48
C SER A 165 1.42 -1.86 3.25
N ASP A 166 2.49 -1.06 3.25
CA ASP A 166 3.51 -1.03 2.18
C ASP A 166 4.73 -1.90 2.54
N THR A 167 4.53 -3.21 2.45
CA THR A 167 5.52 -4.22 2.85
C THR A 167 6.87 -4.06 2.14
N SER A 168 6.88 -3.87 0.81
CA SER A 168 8.14 -3.82 0.06
C SER A 168 8.96 -2.57 0.38
N TRP A 169 8.32 -1.42 0.56
CA TRP A 169 8.99 -0.19 0.92
C TRP A 169 9.60 -0.29 2.33
N ILE A 170 8.84 -0.77 3.31
CA ILE A 170 9.33 -0.95 4.69
C ILE A 170 10.50 -1.94 4.75
N VAL A 171 10.41 -3.07 4.03
CA VAL A 171 11.51 -4.03 3.96
C VAL A 171 12.80 -3.35 3.52
N VAL A 172 12.75 -2.56 2.46
CA VAL A 172 13.94 -1.89 1.91
C VAL A 172 14.48 -0.87 2.91
N GLN A 173 13.60 -0.04 3.45
CA GLN A 173 14.00 1.02 4.38
C GLN A 173 14.62 0.46 5.67
N GLU A 174 14.00 -0.55 6.28
CA GLU A 174 14.53 -1.13 7.51
C GLU A 174 15.80 -1.93 7.28
N LEU A 175 15.92 -2.68 6.18
CA LEU A 175 17.17 -3.37 5.86
C LEU A 175 18.32 -2.40 5.61
N GLU A 176 18.05 -1.24 5.00
CA GLU A 176 19.05 -0.18 4.83
C GLU A 176 19.46 0.44 6.18
N LYS A 177 18.52 0.67 7.09
CA LYS A 177 18.86 1.11 8.47
C LYS A 177 19.71 0.07 9.19
N ILE A 178 19.34 -1.20 9.08
CA ILE A 178 20.06 -2.31 9.71
C ILE A 178 21.48 -2.42 9.12
N SER A 179 21.66 -2.32 7.80
CA SER A 179 23.00 -2.38 7.20
C SER A 179 23.89 -1.22 7.64
N LEU A 180 23.32 -0.03 7.86
CA LEU A 180 24.04 1.16 8.34
C LEU A 180 24.35 1.14 9.85
N SER A 181 23.64 0.33 10.63
CA SER A 181 23.78 0.27 12.09
C SER A 181 25.06 -0.39 12.60
N ARG A 182 25.78 -1.11 11.73
CA ARG A 182 27.02 -1.84 12.03
C ARG A 182 26.86 -2.87 13.17
N PHE A 183 25.68 -3.46 13.33
CA PHE A 183 25.49 -4.59 14.23
C PHE A 183 26.36 -5.78 13.83
N SER A 184 26.73 -6.59 14.83
CA SER A 184 27.37 -7.87 14.60
C SER A 184 26.47 -8.76 13.74
N GLN A 185 27.08 -9.50 12.82
CA GLN A 185 26.39 -10.43 11.93
C GLN A 185 26.57 -11.87 12.46
N PRO A 186 25.51 -12.69 12.45
CA PRO A 186 24.13 -12.37 12.11
C PRO A 186 23.45 -11.43 13.13
N VAL A 187 22.54 -10.57 12.65
CA VAL A 187 21.81 -9.60 13.47
C VAL A 187 20.92 -10.33 14.47
N SER A 188 21.13 -10.03 15.76
CA SER A 188 20.36 -10.60 16.86
C SER A 188 18.99 -9.96 17.02
N LEU A 189 18.06 -10.67 17.67
CA LEU A 189 16.74 -10.10 17.97
C LEU A 189 16.84 -8.85 18.85
N LEU A 190 17.78 -8.85 19.79
CA LEU A 190 17.99 -7.74 20.71
C LEU A 190 18.47 -6.49 19.97
N ASP A 191 19.36 -6.65 18.98
CA ASP A 191 19.82 -5.52 18.16
C ASP A 191 18.73 -5.01 17.23
N LEU A 192 17.97 -5.93 16.61
CA LEU A 192 16.88 -5.57 15.72
C LEU A 192 15.81 -4.71 16.42
N LYS A 193 15.47 -5.05 17.67
CA LYS A 193 14.52 -4.28 18.50
C LYS A 193 15.02 -2.89 18.91
N LYS A 194 16.31 -2.56 18.75
CA LYS A 194 16.83 -1.21 18.98
C LYS A 194 16.48 -0.25 17.83
N ILE A 195 16.29 -0.78 16.62
CA ILE A 195 15.96 0.01 15.43
C ILE A 195 14.46 -0.02 15.17
N ILE A 196 13.87 -1.22 15.25
CA ILE A 196 12.47 -1.42 14.93
C ILE A 196 11.64 -1.22 16.19
N VAL A 197 11.09 -0.01 16.31
CA VAL A 197 10.07 0.31 17.32
C VAL A 197 8.72 -0.20 16.83
N TRP A 198 8.47 -1.49 17.06
CA TRP A 198 7.19 -2.11 16.75
C TRP A 198 6.35 -2.23 18.02
N GLN A 199 5.49 -1.23 18.24
CA GLN A 199 4.33 -1.41 19.11
C GLN A 199 3.30 -2.18 18.28
N ARG A 200 2.96 -3.41 18.67
CA ARG A 200 1.95 -4.25 17.99
C ARG A 200 0.57 -3.57 18.08
N TYR A 201 0.34 -2.58 17.22
CA TYR A 201 -0.90 -1.80 17.14
C TYR A 201 -2.10 -2.64 16.66
N ASP A 202 -1.86 -3.85 16.13
CA ASP A 202 -2.91 -4.75 15.66
C ASP A 202 -3.50 -5.66 16.74
N GLU A 203 -2.81 -5.91 17.85
CA GLU A 203 -3.35 -6.84 18.86
C GLU A 203 -4.49 -6.22 19.67
N SER A 204 -4.43 -4.92 19.99
CA SER A 204 -5.52 -4.21 20.66
C SER A 204 -6.77 -4.16 19.80
N PHE A 205 -6.61 -3.95 18.49
CA PHE A 205 -7.72 -4.01 17.53
C PHE A 205 -8.34 -5.41 17.43
N GLN A 206 -7.51 -6.46 17.33
CA GLN A 206 -8.01 -7.84 17.26
C GLN A 206 -8.65 -8.28 18.58
N MET A 207 -8.11 -7.85 19.73
CA MET A 207 -8.70 -8.11 21.05
C MET A 207 -10.00 -7.35 21.24
N ALA A 208 -10.09 -6.10 20.79
CA ALA A 208 -11.33 -5.32 20.78
C ALA A 208 -12.40 -5.98 19.89
N LEU A 209 -12.03 -6.49 18.71
CA LEU A 209 -12.93 -7.29 17.89
C LEU A 209 -13.31 -8.62 18.54
N GLY A 210 -12.39 -9.26 19.26
CA GLY A 210 -12.66 -10.48 20.04
C GLY A 210 -13.72 -10.23 21.11
N LEU A 211 -13.57 -9.13 21.86
CA LEU A 211 -14.53 -8.69 22.86
C LEU A 211 -15.93 -8.48 22.26
N LEU A 212 -16.03 -7.82 21.09
CA LEU A 212 -17.31 -7.58 20.42
C LEU A 212 -17.96 -8.85 19.81
N ARG A 213 -17.16 -9.89 19.52
CA ARG A 213 -17.66 -11.14 18.92
C ARG A 213 -18.07 -12.17 19.95
N GLU A 214 -17.48 -12.10 21.13
CA GLU A 214 -17.77 -13.01 22.23
C GLU A 214 -19.13 -12.70 22.86
N ARG A 215 -19.90 -13.73 23.16
CA ARG A 215 -21.26 -13.62 23.71
C ARG A 215 -21.31 -13.90 25.21
N GLY A 216 -20.32 -14.60 25.76
CA GLY A 216 -20.23 -14.88 27.19
C GLY A 216 -19.49 -13.78 27.95
N GLY A 217 -20.02 -13.37 29.11
CA GLY A 217 -19.39 -12.37 29.98
C GLY A 217 -17.96 -12.73 30.40
N ASP A 218 -17.72 -14.00 30.75
CA ASP A 218 -16.38 -14.50 31.12
C ASP A 218 -15.36 -14.34 29.98
N GLY A 219 -15.77 -14.63 28.74
CA GLY A 219 -14.90 -14.49 27.57
C GLY A 219 -14.66 -13.03 27.20
N ARG A 220 -15.68 -12.16 27.31
CA ARG A 220 -15.53 -10.71 27.12
C ARG A 220 -14.59 -10.09 28.16
N LEU A 221 -14.72 -10.51 29.42
CA LEU A 221 -13.81 -10.11 30.50
C LEU A 221 -12.38 -10.57 30.24
N GLN A 222 -12.17 -11.79 29.72
CA GLN A 222 -10.84 -12.25 29.36
C GLN A 222 -10.19 -11.37 28.27
N PHE A 223 -10.94 -10.94 27.25
CA PHE A 223 -10.42 -10.00 26.25
C PHE A 223 -10.13 -8.62 26.84
N LEU A 224 -11.00 -8.13 27.73
CA LEU A 224 -10.79 -6.85 28.42
C LEU A 224 -9.56 -6.90 29.34
N GLU A 225 -9.39 -7.95 30.13
CA GLU A 225 -8.24 -8.14 31.02
C GLU A 225 -6.94 -8.23 30.21
N ASN A 226 -6.96 -8.89 29.06
CA ASN A 226 -5.81 -8.92 28.16
C ASN A 226 -5.47 -7.54 27.59
N LEU A 227 -6.46 -6.71 27.26
CA LEU A 227 -6.25 -5.31 26.85
C LEU A 227 -5.60 -4.51 27.99
N SER A 228 -6.13 -4.61 29.21
CA SER A 228 -5.60 -3.91 30.38
C SER A 228 -4.20 -4.37 30.79
N PHE A 229 -3.92 -5.69 30.79
CA PHE A 229 -2.61 -6.25 31.16
C PHE A 229 -1.48 -5.77 30.24
N ARG A 230 -1.80 -5.42 29.00
CA ARG A 230 -0.85 -4.87 28.02
C ARG A 230 -0.53 -3.40 28.24
N GLY A 231 -1.26 -2.73 29.13
CA GLY A 231 -1.13 -1.30 29.38
C GLY A 231 -1.86 -0.44 28.36
N ASP A 232 -2.87 -0.99 27.66
CA ASP A 232 -3.73 -0.16 26.83
C ASP A 232 -4.56 0.76 27.73
N ASP A 233 -4.56 2.05 27.39
CA ASP A 233 -5.33 3.05 28.12
C ASP A 233 -6.85 2.79 27.98
N ALA A 234 -7.59 2.98 29.09
CA ALA A 234 -9.02 2.70 29.14
C ALA A 234 -9.80 3.60 28.15
N ARG A 235 -9.44 4.87 28.05
CA ARG A 235 -10.07 5.81 27.11
C ARG A 235 -9.77 5.44 25.67
N TYR A 236 -8.54 5.03 25.36
CA TYR A 236 -8.18 4.52 24.04
C TYR A 236 -9.00 3.27 23.68
N THR A 237 -9.09 2.29 24.58
CA THR A 237 -9.85 1.06 24.38
C THR A 237 -11.33 1.33 24.17
N PHE A 238 -11.90 2.25 24.95
CA PHE A 238 -13.28 2.70 24.81
C PHE A 238 -13.55 3.32 23.43
N ASN A 239 -12.72 4.26 22.99
CA ASN A 239 -12.86 4.89 21.68
C ASN A 239 -12.67 3.89 20.53
N LEU A 240 -11.74 2.95 20.69
CA LEU A 240 -11.51 1.87 19.73
C LEU A 240 -12.75 1.01 19.57
N LEU A 241 -13.35 0.53 20.66
CA LEU A 241 -14.61 -0.24 20.64
C LEU A 241 -15.74 0.57 20.02
N GLY A 242 -15.89 1.84 20.39
CA GLY A 242 -16.92 2.73 19.83
C GLY A 242 -16.80 2.92 18.31
N SER A 243 -15.58 2.90 17.76
CA SER A 243 -15.39 2.97 16.30
C SER A 243 -15.80 1.67 15.57
N LEU A 244 -15.74 0.54 16.26
CA LEU A 244 -15.93 -0.82 15.71
C LEU A 244 -17.33 -1.38 15.93
N VAL A 245 -18.01 -0.95 16.99
CA VAL A 245 -19.31 -1.48 17.41
C VAL A 245 -20.39 -1.24 16.33
N ARG A 246 -21.28 -2.20 16.16
CA ARG A 246 -22.39 -2.17 15.18
C ARG A 246 -23.61 -2.86 15.78
N GLY A 247 -24.81 -2.52 15.29
CA GLY A 247 -26.04 -3.21 15.68
C GLY A 247 -26.52 -2.86 17.09
N GLY A 248 -27.04 -3.85 17.83
CA GLY A 248 -27.58 -3.66 19.19
C GLY A 248 -26.54 -3.14 20.17
N ASP A 249 -25.33 -3.67 20.12
CA ASP A 249 -24.20 -3.24 20.94
C ASP A 249 -23.86 -1.76 20.70
N ALA A 250 -24.14 -1.20 19.52
CA ALA A 250 -23.86 0.21 19.24
C ALA A 250 -24.83 1.16 19.96
N VAL A 251 -26.05 0.69 20.24
CA VAL A 251 -27.04 1.44 21.02
C VAL A 251 -26.62 1.46 22.49
N GLU A 252 -26.28 0.28 23.03
CA GLU A 252 -25.76 0.14 24.39
C GLU A 252 -24.48 0.96 24.61
N PHE A 253 -23.53 0.89 23.66
CA PHE A 253 -22.28 1.65 23.75
C PHE A 253 -22.49 3.17 23.66
N ALA A 254 -23.51 3.63 22.91
CA ALA A 254 -23.86 5.04 22.85
C ALA A 254 -24.45 5.57 24.17
N GLU A 255 -25.28 4.77 24.85
CA GLU A 255 -25.81 5.10 26.18
C GLU A 255 -24.69 5.17 27.23
N ILE A 256 -23.71 4.27 27.14
CA ILE A 256 -22.53 4.28 28.00
C ILE A 256 -21.66 5.52 27.71
N ASP A 257 -21.43 5.86 26.43
CA ASP A 257 -20.64 7.03 26.04
C ASP A 257 -21.26 8.35 26.54
N GLU A 258 -22.59 8.46 26.57
CA GLU A 258 -23.29 9.61 27.15
C GLU A 258 -22.99 9.76 28.64
N LYS A 259 -23.08 8.66 29.42
CA LYS A 259 -22.79 8.66 30.85
C LYS A 259 -21.33 8.97 31.17
N VAL A 260 -20.41 8.43 30.38
CA VAL A 260 -18.97 8.71 30.53
C VAL A 260 -18.67 10.18 30.25
N LYS A 261 -19.23 10.76 29.18
CA LYS A 261 -19.09 12.19 28.87
C LYS A 261 -19.77 13.10 29.90
N GLY A 262 -20.86 12.62 30.50
CA GLY A 262 -21.55 13.29 31.61
C GLY A 262 -20.80 13.25 32.93
N GLY A 263 -19.71 12.46 33.04
CA GLY A 263 -18.95 12.27 34.27
C GLY A 263 -19.67 11.38 35.29
N GLU A 264 -20.67 10.61 34.84
CA GLU A 264 -21.43 9.67 35.69
C GLU A 264 -20.73 8.30 35.80
N LEU A 265 -19.86 7.97 34.84
CA LEU A 265 -19.10 6.72 34.78
C LEU A 265 -17.65 6.98 34.37
N ASP A 266 -16.73 6.28 35.02
CA ASP A 266 -15.33 6.21 34.60
C ASP A 266 -15.16 5.23 33.44
N ASP A 267 -14.16 5.46 32.56
CA ASP A 267 -13.90 4.63 31.38
C ASP A 267 -13.69 3.14 31.74
N GLU A 268 -13.01 2.84 32.86
CA GLU A 268 -12.78 1.46 33.34
C GLU A 268 -14.08 0.77 33.77
N VAL A 269 -14.96 1.50 34.46
CA VAL A 269 -16.25 0.99 34.93
C VAL A 269 -17.18 0.76 33.75
N ALA A 270 -17.20 1.70 32.79
CA ALA A 270 -17.94 1.62 31.55
C ALA A 270 -17.53 0.39 30.71
N LEU A 271 -16.23 0.17 30.52
CA LEU A 271 -15.71 -1.00 29.80
C LEU A 271 -16.07 -2.31 30.50
N THR A 272 -15.98 -2.34 31.83
CA THR A 272 -16.31 -3.54 32.63
C THR A 272 -17.79 -3.87 32.55
N GLY A 273 -18.67 -2.87 32.70
CA GLY A 273 -20.12 -3.04 32.55
C GLY A 273 -20.50 -3.54 31.16
N PHE A 274 -19.90 -2.94 30.12
CA PHE A 274 -20.10 -3.40 28.74
C PHE A 274 -19.60 -4.84 28.50
N ALA A 275 -18.50 -5.27 29.13
CA ALA A 275 -18.03 -6.66 29.01
C ALA A 275 -18.98 -7.66 29.71
N LEU A 276 -19.64 -7.24 30.79
CA LEU A 276 -20.58 -8.05 31.56
C LEU A 276 -22.02 -8.04 31.00
N GLY A 277 -22.35 -7.07 30.16
CA GLY A 277 -23.71 -6.85 29.65
C GLY A 277 -24.66 -6.31 30.73
N THR A 278 -24.16 -5.40 31.58
CA THR A 278 -24.87 -4.82 32.74
C THR A 278 -24.86 -3.30 32.71
#